data_AF-H3CSI5-F1
#
_entry.id   AF-H3CSI5-F1
#
_cell.length_a   1.000
_cell.length_b   1.000
_cell.length_c   1.000
_cell.angle_alpha   90.00
_cell.angle_beta   90.00
_cell.angle_gamma   90.00
#
_symmetry.space_group_name_H-M   'P 1'
#
loop_
_entity.id
_entity.type
_entity.pdbx_description
1 polymer ?
#
loop_
_entity_poly.entity_id
_entity_poly.type
_entity_poly.pdbx_seq_one_letter_code
_entity_poly.pdbx_strand_id
1 'polypeptide(L)'
;SLAWFCGSAALAVAVGLNYQNDSVNTLCEEKETRAIDRYSDARKVSRDLVERIKAEVGAPGVVVGVSVDGSLVWSEGFGYADLENRVPCTPETVMRIASISKPLTAAAAARLCEDGKLDLDVPVQKYVPEFPQKQFEGKDVLITPRMLLSHLSGIRHYEKDANKVREDKEREKRVLKAPVLPKEDPKNSPLGKDKPGEEQNGKKKDTQKKKEFEHEEYYLKKKFENVTQALDLFKDDPLIFRPGSTFLYSTHAFTLLSAVLERAAERRFLDLMTSMFNELGMLNTVPDENDPLIYHRSRFYHINKRGRVVNCPYVDNSYKWAGGGFLSTAGDLLLFGDALLYSYQVAQFKDLQGLLPGFLKPQTAKDLWTPVDRTEASWDKDKLYAQGWQVVEKLQKYGQCRKRRHYVSHSGGAVGASSILLVLPSEEIDQRRGLVPILPQGVVVSIIANMQSVGLHNTALKIAHEFDRVSSKEKHCSD
;
A
#
# COMPACT_ATOMS: atom_id res chain seq x y z
N SER A 1 -61.48 -15.41 52.21
CA SER A 1 -62.57 -14.92 51.37
C SER A 1 -62.07 -13.82 50.45
N LEU A 2 -62.48 -13.90 49.18
CA LEU A 2 -62.10 -13.06 48.05
C LEU A 2 -62.39 -11.55 48.25
N ALA A 3 -61.39 -10.74 47.89
CA ALA A 3 -61.39 -9.66 46.88
C ALA A 3 -62.36 -8.45 47.00
N TRP A 4 -61.81 -7.21 46.95
CA TRP A 4 -61.80 -6.33 45.76
C TRP A 4 -61.09 -4.97 45.99
N PHE A 5 -60.30 -4.57 44.99
CA PHE A 5 -59.94 -3.24 44.46
C PHE A 5 -59.83 -1.99 45.34
N CYS A 6 -58.67 -1.31 45.26
CA CYS A 6 -58.56 -0.06 44.49
C CYS A 6 -57.08 0.31 44.26
N GLY A 7 -56.68 0.38 42.99
CA GLY A 7 -55.39 0.91 42.58
C GLY A 7 -55.41 2.43 42.51
N SER A 8 -54.33 3.04 42.97
CA SER A 8 -54.00 4.44 42.68
C SER A 8 -52.69 4.47 41.92
N ALA A 9 -52.79 4.73 40.62
CA ALA A 9 -51.68 5.01 39.73
C ALA A 9 -51.11 6.40 40.04
N ALA A 10 -49.83 6.48 40.38
CA ALA A 10 -49.10 7.74 40.40
C ALA A 10 -48.72 8.11 38.96
N LEU A 11 -49.29 9.21 38.47
CA LEU A 11 -49.02 9.80 37.17
C LEU A 11 -47.66 10.52 37.25
N ALA A 12 -46.58 9.90 36.74
CA ALA A 12 -45.34 10.61 36.48
C ALA A 12 -45.45 11.31 35.11
N VAL A 13 -45.60 12.63 35.12
CA VAL A 13 -45.50 13.45 33.91
C VAL A 13 -44.02 13.53 33.53
N ALA A 14 -43.60 12.69 32.59
CA ALA A 14 -42.33 12.85 31.90
C ALA A 14 -42.48 13.98 30.88
N VAL A 15 -41.97 15.16 31.23
CA VAL A 15 -41.75 16.24 30.26
C VAL A 15 -40.59 15.78 29.37
N GLY A 16 -40.93 15.24 28.20
CA GLY A 16 -39.96 14.97 27.14
C GLY A 16 -39.44 16.29 26.58
N LEU A 17 -38.22 16.68 26.96
CA LEU A 17 -37.42 17.61 26.19
C LEU A 17 -36.94 16.85 24.95
N ASN A 18 -37.68 16.98 23.84
CA ASN A 18 -37.21 16.61 22.52
C ASN A 18 -35.99 17.48 22.19
N TYR A 19 -34.80 16.94 22.41
CA TYR A 19 -33.56 17.51 21.90
C TYR A 19 -33.50 17.17 20.40
N GLN A 20 -33.82 18.15 19.56
CA GLN A 20 -33.75 18.04 18.10
C GLN A 20 -32.30 17.71 17.68
N ASN A 21 -32.06 16.47 17.26
CA ASN A 21 -30.81 16.06 16.64
C ASN A 21 -30.97 15.75 15.13
N ASP A 22 -32.13 16.08 14.55
CA ASP A 22 -32.46 15.73 13.17
C ASP A 22 -31.76 16.62 12.13
N SER A 23 -31.35 17.85 12.48
CA SER A 23 -30.76 18.77 11.49
C SER A 23 -29.32 18.45 11.11
N VAL A 24 -28.53 17.82 11.99
CA VAL A 24 -27.11 17.53 11.73
C VAL A 24 -26.94 16.28 10.87
N ASN A 25 -27.74 15.23 11.12
CA ASN A 25 -27.72 14.03 10.29
C ASN A 25 -28.24 14.30 8.87
N THR A 26 -29.32 15.08 8.73
CA THR A 26 -29.90 15.39 7.40
C THR A 26 -28.92 16.21 6.53
N LEU A 27 -28.17 17.15 7.11
CA LEU A 27 -27.18 17.96 6.39
C LEU A 27 -25.93 17.16 5.96
N CYS A 28 -25.52 16.15 6.74
CA CYS A 28 -24.44 15.24 6.37
C CYS A 28 -24.88 14.31 5.22
N GLU A 29 -26.07 13.72 5.31
CA GLU A 29 -26.61 12.84 4.26
C GLU A 29 -26.87 13.60 2.93
N GLU A 30 -27.35 14.85 2.98
CA GLU A 30 -27.54 15.68 1.78
C GLU A 30 -26.21 16.07 1.12
N LYS A 31 -25.17 16.40 1.90
CA LYS A 31 -23.82 16.69 1.38
C LYS A 31 -23.18 15.47 0.74
N GLU A 32 -23.32 14.31 1.37
CA GLU A 32 -22.79 13.04 0.87
C GLU A 32 -23.51 12.66 -0.45
N THR A 33 -24.84 12.77 -0.51
CA THR A 33 -25.62 12.51 -1.72
C THR A 33 -25.25 13.44 -2.87
N ARG A 34 -25.03 14.74 -2.60
CA ARG A 34 -24.64 15.73 -3.61
C ARG A 34 -23.20 15.54 -4.10
N ALA A 35 -22.28 15.13 -3.23
CA ALA A 35 -20.92 14.73 -3.62
C ALA A 35 -20.94 13.45 -4.46
N ILE A 36 -21.82 12.50 -4.14
CA ILE A 36 -22.00 11.26 -4.89
C ILE A 36 -22.49 11.53 -6.32
N ASP A 37 -23.42 12.46 -6.50
CA ASP A 37 -23.95 12.84 -7.82
C ASP A 37 -22.91 13.61 -8.67
N ARG A 38 -22.11 14.48 -8.03
CA ARG A 38 -21.06 15.29 -8.67
C ARG A 38 -20.04 14.48 -9.47
N TYR A 39 -19.61 13.33 -8.97
CA TYR A 39 -18.56 12.51 -9.60
C TYR A 39 -19.13 11.38 -10.47
N SER A 40 -20.41 11.41 -10.81
CA SER A 40 -21.10 10.34 -11.58
C SER A 40 -20.39 9.96 -12.88
N ASP A 41 -19.98 10.92 -13.71
CA ASP A 41 -19.24 10.65 -14.96
C ASP A 41 -17.84 10.07 -14.71
N ALA A 42 -17.10 10.63 -13.75
CA ALA A 42 -15.76 10.14 -13.37
C ALA A 42 -15.83 8.70 -12.85
N ARG A 43 -16.84 8.39 -12.04
CA ARG A 43 -17.14 7.02 -11.56
C ARG A 43 -17.47 6.09 -12.71
N LYS A 44 -18.30 6.50 -13.67
CA LYS A 44 -18.67 5.68 -14.83
C LYS A 44 -17.44 5.26 -15.64
N VAL A 45 -16.55 6.21 -15.96
CA VAL A 45 -15.28 5.94 -16.66
C VAL A 45 -14.37 5.05 -15.82
N SER A 46 -14.25 5.36 -14.52
CA SER A 46 -13.39 4.61 -13.61
C SER A 46 -13.85 3.17 -13.41
N ARG A 47 -15.15 2.92 -13.38
CA ARG A 47 -15.73 1.59 -13.31
C ARG A 47 -15.36 0.73 -14.51
N ASP A 48 -15.44 1.28 -15.73
CA ASP A 48 -14.99 0.60 -16.95
C ASP A 48 -13.49 0.25 -16.90
N LEU A 49 -12.64 1.13 -16.34
CA LEU A 49 -11.22 0.82 -16.13
C LEU A 49 -11.01 -0.37 -15.17
N VAL A 50 -11.78 -0.44 -14.07
CA VAL A 50 -11.69 -1.53 -13.08
C VAL A 50 -12.23 -2.85 -13.64
N GLU A 51 -13.35 -2.82 -14.36
CA GLU A 51 -13.92 -4.00 -15.01
C GLU A 51 -12.95 -4.58 -16.06
N ARG A 52 -12.32 -3.72 -16.87
CA ARG A 52 -11.32 -4.15 -17.87
C ARG A 52 -10.13 -4.83 -17.23
N ILE A 53 -9.48 -4.18 -16.26
CA ILE A 53 -8.30 -4.79 -15.64
C ILE A 53 -8.66 -6.10 -14.93
N LYS A 54 -9.83 -6.17 -14.27
CA LYS A 54 -10.34 -7.39 -13.65
C LYS A 54 -10.48 -8.52 -14.68
N ALA A 55 -11.08 -8.23 -15.84
CA ALA A 55 -11.27 -9.20 -16.90
C ALA A 55 -9.94 -9.61 -17.56
N GLU A 56 -9.06 -8.66 -17.86
CA GLU A 56 -7.75 -8.87 -18.51
C GLU A 56 -6.85 -9.81 -17.71
N VAL A 57 -6.82 -9.64 -16.37
CA VAL A 57 -5.98 -10.46 -15.49
C VAL A 57 -6.69 -11.68 -14.92
N GLY A 58 -7.99 -11.84 -15.21
CA GLY A 58 -8.82 -12.92 -14.67
C GLY A 58 -9.00 -12.86 -13.15
N ALA A 59 -8.95 -11.67 -12.53
CA ALA A 59 -9.13 -11.51 -11.10
C ALA A 59 -10.59 -11.84 -10.69
N PRO A 60 -10.81 -12.76 -9.73
CA PRO A 60 -12.15 -13.06 -9.23
C PRO A 60 -12.82 -11.85 -8.59
N GLY A 61 -12.07 -11.12 -7.76
CA GLY A 61 -12.53 -10.01 -6.95
C GLY A 61 -11.59 -8.80 -6.98
N VAL A 62 -12.16 -7.61 -7.12
CA VAL A 62 -11.45 -6.32 -7.00
C VAL A 62 -12.31 -5.37 -6.18
N VAL A 63 -11.71 -4.63 -5.26
CA VAL A 63 -12.37 -3.54 -4.51
C VAL A 63 -11.61 -2.25 -4.80
N VAL A 64 -12.36 -1.17 -5.04
CA VAL A 64 -11.81 0.17 -5.28
C VAL A 64 -12.44 1.17 -4.32
N GLY A 65 -11.63 2.11 -3.86
CA GLY A 65 -12.06 3.28 -3.10
C GLY A 65 -11.42 4.53 -3.68
N VAL A 66 -12.17 5.64 -3.70
CA VAL A 66 -11.69 6.97 -4.05
C VAL A 66 -12.18 7.99 -3.03
N SER A 67 -11.23 8.72 -2.46
CA SER A 67 -11.49 9.92 -1.66
C SER A 67 -11.08 11.16 -2.46
N VAL A 68 -11.89 12.21 -2.41
CA VAL A 68 -11.55 13.52 -2.95
C VAL A 68 -11.72 14.53 -1.83
N ASP A 69 -10.67 15.30 -1.58
CA ASP A 69 -10.64 16.33 -0.55
C ASP A 69 -11.07 15.78 0.83
N GLY A 70 -10.68 14.53 1.12
CA GLY A 70 -10.92 13.85 2.41
C GLY A 70 -12.33 13.28 2.57
N SER A 71 -13.15 13.40 1.52
CA SER A 71 -14.49 12.83 1.48
C SER A 71 -14.50 11.58 0.64
N LEU A 72 -15.09 10.49 1.15
CA LEU A 72 -15.31 9.28 0.37
C LEU A 72 -16.29 9.57 -0.77
N VAL A 73 -15.80 9.56 -2.00
CA VAL A 73 -16.62 9.86 -3.18
C VAL A 73 -16.83 8.66 -4.08
N TRP A 74 -16.27 7.49 -3.81
CA TRP A 74 -16.63 6.23 -4.47
C TRP A 74 -16.04 5.05 -3.68
N SER A 75 -16.83 4.00 -3.48
CA SER A 75 -16.35 2.71 -2.97
C SER A 75 -17.19 1.61 -3.59
N GLU A 76 -16.55 0.60 -4.20
CA GLU A 76 -17.27 -0.45 -4.92
C GLU A 76 -16.47 -1.75 -4.97
N GLY A 77 -17.18 -2.88 -4.83
CA GLY A 77 -16.64 -4.22 -5.00
C GLY A 77 -17.09 -4.85 -6.32
N PHE A 78 -16.17 -5.49 -7.02
CA PHE A 78 -16.37 -6.14 -8.31
C PHE A 78 -16.10 -7.63 -8.21
N GLY A 79 -17.03 -8.45 -8.70
CA GLY A 79 -16.87 -9.91 -8.73
C GLY A 79 -17.01 -10.54 -7.34
N TYR A 80 -16.12 -11.46 -7.00
CA TYR A 80 -16.27 -12.35 -5.85
C TYR A 80 -15.10 -12.29 -4.87
N ALA A 81 -15.42 -12.15 -3.59
CA ALA A 81 -14.49 -12.34 -2.47
C ALA A 81 -14.19 -13.83 -2.26
N ASP A 82 -15.17 -14.70 -2.52
CA ASP A 82 -15.01 -16.15 -2.56
C ASP A 82 -15.69 -16.66 -3.83
N LEU A 83 -14.89 -17.07 -4.81
CA LEU A 83 -15.33 -17.52 -6.12
C LEU A 83 -16.07 -18.85 -6.05
N GLU A 84 -15.59 -19.79 -5.23
CA GLU A 84 -16.18 -21.11 -5.06
C GLU A 84 -17.59 -21.03 -4.49
N ASN A 85 -17.78 -20.15 -3.52
CA ASN A 85 -19.05 -19.95 -2.81
C ASN A 85 -19.89 -18.79 -3.38
N ARG A 86 -19.39 -18.12 -4.43
CA ARG A 86 -20.03 -16.96 -5.06
C ARG A 86 -20.35 -15.82 -4.07
N VAL A 87 -19.49 -15.61 -3.08
CA VAL A 87 -19.63 -14.47 -2.15
C VAL A 87 -19.17 -13.21 -2.89
N PRO A 88 -20.02 -12.19 -3.06
CA PRO A 88 -19.66 -10.98 -3.79
C PRO A 88 -18.56 -10.20 -3.08
N CYS A 89 -17.71 -9.53 -3.85
CA CYS A 89 -16.88 -8.46 -3.30
C CYS A 89 -17.76 -7.26 -2.95
N THR A 90 -17.51 -6.66 -1.79
CA THR A 90 -18.14 -5.43 -1.32
C THR A 90 -17.06 -4.43 -0.88
N PRO A 91 -17.40 -3.14 -0.68
CA PRO A 91 -16.50 -2.17 -0.05
C PRO A 91 -15.84 -2.64 1.25
N GLU A 92 -16.54 -3.48 2.01
CA GLU A 92 -16.12 -4.03 3.32
C GLU A 92 -15.24 -5.29 3.18
N THR A 93 -15.03 -5.80 1.97
CA THR A 93 -14.22 -7.01 1.78
C THR A 93 -12.77 -6.76 2.20
N VAL A 94 -12.32 -7.55 3.18
CA VAL A 94 -10.98 -7.50 3.76
C VAL A 94 -10.04 -8.38 2.94
N MET A 95 -8.96 -7.78 2.42
CA MET A 95 -7.99 -8.44 1.55
C MET A 95 -6.56 -8.12 1.97
N ARG A 96 -5.60 -8.95 1.53
CA ARG A 96 -4.16 -8.69 1.72
C ARG A 96 -3.77 -7.40 1.00
N ILE A 97 -3.27 -6.43 1.76
CA ILE A 97 -2.73 -5.18 1.20
C ILE A 97 -1.25 -5.29 0.84
N ALA A 98 -0.62 -6.43 1.17
CA ALA A 98 0.76 -6.73 0.84
C ALA A 98 1.68 -5.55 1.22
N SER A 99 2.59 -5.15 0.33
CA SER A 99 3.59 -4.13 0.62
C SER A 99 3.08 -2.73 0.94
N ILE A 100 1.78 -2.44 0.86
CA ILE A 100 1.20 -1.23 1.49
C ILE A 100 1.40 -1.24 3.03
N SER A 101 1.72 -2.40 3.61
CA SER A 101 2.22 -2.50 4.99
C SER A 101 3.46 -1.62 5.27
N LYS A 102 4.29 -1.35 4.24
CA LYS A 102 5.51 -0.55 4.36
C LYS A 102 5.24 0.93 4.62
N PRO A 103 4.40 1.63 3.84
CA PRO A 103 4.05 3.01 4.16
C PRO A 103 3.32 3.14 5.51
N LEU A 104 2.48 2.18 5.91
CA LEU A 104 1.90 2.15 7.27
C LEU A 104 3.00 2.08 8.33
N THR A 105 3.96 1.17 8.17
CA THR A 105 5.11 1.05 9.09
C THR A 105 5.97 2.31 9.10
N ALA A 106 6.17 2.94 7.95
CA ALA A 106 6.94 4.18 7.84
C ALA A 106 6.26 5.34 8.57
N ALA A 107 4.93 5.39 8.57
CA ALA A 107 4.17 6.38 9.33
C ALA A 107 4.29 6.15 10.85
N ALA A 108 4.28 4.90 11.32
CA ALA A 108 4.56 4.57 12.71
C ALA A 108 6.00 4.94 13.12
N ALA A 109 6.99 4.68 12.24
CA ALA A 109 8.36 5.11 12.45
C ALA A 109 8.47 6.64 12.57
N ALA A 110 7.78 7.38 11.70
CA ALA A 110 7.74 8.83 11.73
C ALA A 110 7.16 9.38 13.05
N ARG A 111 6.08 8.79 13.58
CA ARG A 111 5.55 9.17 14.92
C ARG A 111 6.57 8.93 16.03
N LEU A 112 7.25 7.78 16.02
CA LEU A 112 8.30 7.52 17.02
C LEU A 112 9.48 8.50 16.90
N CYS A 113 9.81 8.99 15.71
CA CYS A 113 10.79 10.07 15.54
C CYS A 113 10.29 11.38 16.16
N GLU A 114 9.03 11.74 15.94
CA GLU A 114 8.44 12.96 16.52
C GLU A 114 8.39 12.93 18.05
N ASP A 115 8.18 11.74 18.61
CA ASP A 115 8.18 11.48 20.05
C ASP A 115 9.60 11.35 20.63
N GLY A 116 10.65 11.48 19.80
CA GLY A 116 12.06 11.36 20.21
C GLY A 116 12.50 9.94 20.58
N LYS A 117 11.69 8.92 20.28
CA LYS A 117 11.94 7.52 20.58
C LYS A 117 12.77 6.80 19.51
N LEU A 118 12.65 7.25 18.26
CA LEU A 118 13.39 6.70 17.13
C LEU A 118 14.33 7.76 16.54
N ASP A 119 15.61 7.45 16.55
CA ASP A 119 16.65 8.11 15.79
C ASP A 119 16.93 7.30 14.52
N LEU A 120 16.83 7.95 13.36
CA LEU A 120 16.96 7.32 12.05
C LEU A 120 18.40 7.09 11.59
N ASP A 121 19.38 7.74 12.24
CA ASP A 121 20.76 7.83 11.77
C ASP A 121 21.77 7.11 12.68
N VAL A 122 21.30 6.48 13.74
CA VAL A 122 22.07 5.57 14.59
C VAL A 122 22.07 4.13 14.07
N PRO A 123 23.07 3.31 14.43
CA PRO A 123 23.08 1.89 14.10
C PRO A 123 21.85 1.16 14.63
N VAL A 124 21.30 0.23 13.84
CA VAL A 124 20.17 -0.62 14.26
C VAL A 124 20.44 -1.39 15.55
N GLN A 125 21.70 -1.68 15.86
CA GLN A 125 22.11 -2.35 17.10
C GLN A 125 21.86 -1.53 18.37
N LYS A 126 21.62 -0.21 18.26
CA LYS A 126 21.13 0.60 19.38
C LYS A 126 19.78 0.06 19.90
N TYR A 127 18.94 -0.42 18.99
CA TYR A 127 17.60 -0.94 19.32
C TYR A 127 17.58 -2.48 19.37
N VAL A 128 18.31 -3.12 18.46
CA VAL A 128 18.32 -4.58 18.28
C VAL A 128 19.77 -5.10 18.44
N PRO A 129 20.31 -5.14 19.67
CA PRO A 129 21.71 -5.55 19.92
C PRO A 129 22.00 -6.99 19.48
N GLU A 130 20.96 -7.83 19.35
CA GLU A 130 21.04 -9.20 18.85
C GLU A 130 21.21 -9.29 17.32
N PHE A 131 21.01 -8.20 16.57
CA PHE A 131 21.29 -8.19 15.14
C PHE A 131 22.80 -8.03 14.90
N PRO A 132 23.45 -8.97 14.20
CA PRO A 132 24.91 -9.02 14.14
C PRO A 132 25.49 -7.79 13.46
N GLN A 133 26.69 -7.39 13.89
CA GLN A 133 27.49 -6.42 13.14
C GLN A 133 27.77 -6.97 11.74
N LYS A 134 27.61 -6.11 10.73
CA LYS A 134 27.75 -6.50 9.33
C LYS A 134 29.09 -6.06 8.79
N GLN A 135 29.64 -6.90 7.92
CA GLN A 135 30.81 -6.59 7.13
C GLN A 135 30.48 -6.58 5.65
N PHE A 136 31.14 -5.70 4.90
CA PHE A 136 31.14 -5.68 3.46
C PHE A 136 32.58 -5.56 2.97
N GLU A 137 33.03 -6.52 2.16
CA GLU A 137 34.43 -6.60 1.68
C GLU A 137 35.47 -6.55 2.83
N GLY A 138 35.18 -7.26 3.92
CA GLY A 138 36.07 -7.37 5.09
C GLY A 138 36.13 -6.13 5.98
N LYS A 139 35.26 -5.13 5.75
CA LYS A 139 35.18 -3.92 6.58
C LYS A 139 33.84 -3.85 7.30
N ASP A 140 33.86 -3.44 8.56
CA ASP A 140 32.66 -3.19 9.32
C ASP A 140 31.83 -2.08 8.68
N VAL A 141 30.52 -2.31 8.57
CA VAL A 141 29.55 -1.37 8.02
C VAL A 141 28.34 -1.27 8.92
N LEU A 142 27.76 -0.08 8.97
CA LEU A 142 26.58 0.21 9.79
C LEU A 142 25.34 0.23 8.91
N ILE A 143 24.23 -0.22 9.48
CA ILE A 143 22.89 -0.11 8.91
C ILE A 143 22.09 0.77 9.86
N THR A 144 21.38 1.76 9.33
CA THR A 144 20.53 2.67 10.10
C THR A 144 19.04 2.47 9.75
N PRO A 145 18.10 2.87 10.61
CA PRO A 145 16.67 2.83 10.29
C PRO A 145 16.31 3.60 9.01
N ARG A 146 16.99 4.74 8.73
CA ARG A 146 16.84 5.47 7.46
C ARG A 146 17.14 4.60 6.24
N MET A 147 18.19 3.80 6.30
CA MET A 147 18.57 2.87 5.22
C MET A 147 17.57 1.73 5.06
N LEU A 148 16.92 1.28 6.14
CA LEU A 148 15.85 0.28 6.07
C LEU A 148 14.61 0.84 5.38
N LEU A 149 14.17 2.04 5.78
CA LEU A 149 13.00 2.73 5.23
C LEU A 149 13.12 3.03 3.73
N SER A 150 14.34 3.25 3.25
CA SER A 150 14.68 3.61 1.86
C SER A 150 15.25 2.45 1.02
N HIS A 151 15.30 1.22 1.55
CA HIS A 151 15.88 0.04 0.88
C HIS A 151 17.35 0.21 0.45
N LEU A 152 18.13 0.92 1.25
CA LEU A 152 19.56 1.16 1.04
C LEU A 152 20.45 0.32 1.97
N SER A 153 19.89 -0.63 2.73
CA SER A 153 20.66 -1.41 3.71
C SER A 153 21.57 -2.49 3.11
N GLY A 154 21.36 -2.86 1.84
CA GLY A 154 22.06 -3.98 1.20
C GLY A 154 21.58 -5.37 1.65
N ILE A 155 20.56 -5.45 2.51
CA ILE A 155 19.93 -6.70 2.93
C ILE A 155 19.16 -7.31 1.75
N ARG A 156 19.37 -8.60 1.49
CA ARG A 156 18.70 -9.31 0.39
C ARG A 156 17.17 -9.30 0.50
N HIS A 157 16.51 -9.57 -0.61
CA HIS A 157 15.08 -9.91 -0.62
C HIS A 157 14.90 -11.43 -0.43
N TYR A 158 14.07 -12.08 -1.26
CA TYR A 158 13.85 -13.54 -1.19
C TYR A 158 14.90 -14.36 -1.95
N GLU A 159 15.59 -13.78 -2.93
CA GLU A 159 16.70 -14.43 -3.62
C GLU A 159 17.94 -14.42 -2.72
N LYS A 160 18.53 -15.61 -2.51
CA LYS A 160 19.69 -15.82 -1.63
C LYS A 160 21.01 -15.73 -2.37
N ASP A 161 21.01 -16.01 -3.67
CA ASP A 161 22.22 -15.94 -4.47
C ASP A 161 22.61 -14.47 -4.75
N ALA A 162 23.63 -14.00 -4.05
CA ALA A 162 24.13 -12.63 -4.17
C ALA A 162 24.64 -12.30 -5.59
N ASN A 163 25.21 -13.26 -6.30
CA ASN A 163 25.70 -13.04 -7.66
C ASN A 163 24.53 -12.83 -8.61
N LYS A 164 23.50 -13.68 -8.50
CA LYS A 164 22.26 -13.52 -9.28
C LYS A 164 21.60 -12.16 -9.02
N VAL A 165 21.47 -11.73 -7.77
CA VAL A 165 20.90 -10.41 -7.43
C VAL A 165 21.73 -9.27 -8.04
N ARG A 166 23.07 -9.36 -7.98
CA ARG A 166 23.95 -8.35 -8.57
C ARG A 166 23.84 -8.31 -10.09
N GLU A 167 23.81 -9.46 -10.75
CA GLU A 167 23.64 -9.56 -12.20
C GLU A 167 22.30 -8.98 -12.66
N ASP A 168 21.20 -9.34 -11.99
CA ASP A 168 19.87 -8.81 -12.26
C ASP A 168 19.88 -7.28 -12.15
N LYS A 169 20.54 -6.75 -11.11
CA LYS A 169 20.62 -5.31 -10.89
C LYS A 169 21.49 -4.57 -11.91
N GLU A 170 22.56 -5.20 -12.40
CA GLU A 170 23.35 -4.66 -13.50
C GLU A 170 22.57 -4.68 -14.83
N ARG A 171 21.77 -5.73 -15.08
CA ARG A 171 20.87 -5.76 -16.26
C ARG A 171 19.85 -4.64 -16.21
N GLU A 172 19.24 -4.41 -15.06
CA GLU A 172 18.32 -3.30 -14.82
C GLU A 172 18.95 -1.93 -15.08
N LYS A 173 20.18 -1.70 -14.60
CA LYS A 173 20.92 -0.44 -14.87
C LYS A 173 21.23 -0.25 -16.36
N ARG A 174 21.49 -1.32 -17.12
CA ARG A 174 21.70 -1.23 -18.58
C ARG A 174 20.43 -0.77 -19.31
N VAL A 175 19.27 -1.28 -18.91
CA VAL A 175 17.96 -0.84 -19.45
C VAL A 175 17.74 0.65 -19.16
N LEU A 176 18.14 1.14 -17.99
CA LEU A 176 18.06 2.55 -17.66
C LEU A 176 18.94 3.44 -18.56
N LYS A 177 20.15 2.98 -18.93
CA LYS A 177 21.14 3.73 -19.70
C LYS A 177 20.96 3.69 -21.22
N ALA A 178 20.23 2.71 -21.77
CA ALA A 178 20.04 2.60 -23.22
C ALA A 178 19.22 3.80 -23.78
N PRO A 179 19.68 4.48 -24.85
CA PRO A 179 18.85 5.41 -25.61
C PRO A 179 17.78 4.61 -26.36
N VAL A 180 16.52 5.00 -26.22
CA VAL A 180 15.41 4.41 -26.99
C VAL A 180 15.52 4.92 -28.43
N LEU A 181 16.22 4.17 -29.28
CA LEU A 181 16.03 4.21 -30.71
C LEU A 181 15.02 3.11 -31.08
N PRO A 182 14.03 3.37 -31.93
CA PRO A 182 13.13 2.33 -32.40
C PRO A 182 13.95 1.38 -33.28
N LYS A 183 14.07 0.12 -32.87
CA LYS A 183 14.45 -0.94 -33.80
C LYS A 183 13.21 -1.33 -34.58
N GLU A 184 13.08 -0.77 -35.77
CA GLU A 184 12.43 -1.47 -36.87
C GLU A 184 13.30 -2.70 -37.18
N ASP A 185 12.72 -3.88 -37.14
CA ASP A 185 13.15 -4.96 -38.01
C ASP A 185 11.90 -5.63 -38.58
N PRO A 186 11.74 -5.65 -39.92
CA PRO A 186 10.55 -6.16 -40.57
C PRO A 186 10.67 -7.66 -40.87
N LYS A 187 9.51 -8.31 -41.00
CA LYS A 187 9.25 -9.61 -41.64
C LYS A 187 9.56 -10.88 -40.82
N ASN A 188 8.52 -11.50 -40.24
CA ASN A 188 7.71 -12.50 -40.95
C ASN A 188 6.74 -13.24 -40.00
N SER A 189 5.48 -13.25 -40.38
CA SER A 189 4.51 -14.32 -40.11
C SER A 189 3.78 -14.56 -41.44
N PRO A 190 2.99 -15.64 -41.67
CA PRO A 190 2.55 -16.68 -40.74
C PRO A 190 2.50 -18.13 -41.36
N LEU A 191 1.92 -19.07 -40.61
CA LEU A 191 1.26 -20.34 -41.04
C LEU A 191 2.09 -21.65 -41.15
N GLY A 192 1.89 -22.51 -40.14
CA GLY A 192 1.43 -23.91 -40.21
C GLY A 192 2.12 -24.95 -41.11
N LYS A 193 2.63 -26.04 -40.50
CA LYS A 193 2.29 -27.45 -40.82
C LYS A 193 3.04 -28.46 -39.94
N ASP A 194 2.38 -29.60 -39.73
CA ASP A 194 2.66 -30.72 -38.83
C ASP A 194 3.76 -31.73 -39.24
N LYS A 195 4.41 -32.34 -38.21
CA LYS A 195 4.88 -33.76 -38.03
C LYS A 195 6.10 -34.33 -38.82
N PRO A 196 6.67 -35.52 -38.46
CA PRO A 196 7.13 -36.06 -37.15
C PRO A 196 8.51 -36.83 -37.19
N GLY A 197 9.04 -37.25 -36.03
CA GLY A 197 10.19 -38.20 -35.87
C GLY A 197 11.56 -37.50 -35.73
N GLU A 198 12.48 -37.84 -34.82
CA GLU A 198 12.91 -39.16 -34.34
C GLU A 198 13.31 -39.12 -32.85
N GLU A 199 13.09 -40.26 -32.19
CA GLU A 199 13.61 -40.60 -30.87
C GLU A 199 15.13 -40.81 -30.94
N GLN A 200 15.89 -40.15 -30.06
CA GLN A 200 17.05 -40.80 -29.46
C GLN A 200 17.10 -40.58 -27.95
N ASN A 201 17.20 -41.72 -27.29
CA ASN A 201 17.03 -41.98 -25.88
C ASN A 201 18.32 -41.63 -25.13
N GLY A 202 18.29 -40.57 -24.32
CA GLY A 202 19.40 -40.18 -23.44
C GLY A 202 18.89 -39.97 -22.03
N LYS A 203 18.97 -41.02 -21.20
CA LYS A 203 18.64 -40.99 -19.76
C LYS A 203 19.33 -39.81 -19.04
N LYS A 204 18.55 -38.79 -18.68
CA LYS A 204 18.77 -37.97 -17.48
C LYS A 204 17.47 -37.94 -16.68
N LYS A 205 17.27 -39.00 -15.88
CA LYS A 205 16.28 -39.01 -14.80
C LYS A 205 16.74 -38.05 -13.70
N ASP A 206 15.75 -37.42 -13.08
CA ASP A 206 15.82 -36.68 -11.80
C ASP A 206 16.48 -35.31 -11.75
N THR A 207 15.91 -34.34 -12.46
CA THR A 207 16.06 -32.91 -12.05
C THR A 207 14.83 -32.04 -12.28
N GLN A 208 13.69 -32.63 -12.65
CA GLN A 208 12.52 -31.88 -13.13
C GLN A 208 11.40 -31.70 -12.09
N LYS A 209 11.73 -31.79 -10.79
CA LYS A 209 10.78 -31.57 -9.67
C LYS A 209 11.06 -30.32 -8.82
N LYS A 210 12.04 -29.47 -9.18
CA LYS A 210 12.60 -28.44 -8.28
C LYS A 210 12.48 -26.97 -8.74
N LYS A 211 11.49 -26.61 -9.56
CA LYS A 211 11.28 -25.20 -10.00
C LYS A 211 9.83 -24.73 -9.90
N GLU A 212 9.15 -25.00 -8.79
CA GLU A 212 7.80 -24.46 -8.55
C GLU A 212 7.71 -23.53 -7.33
N PHE A 213 8.85 -23.29 -6.66
CA PHE A 213 8.96 -22.37 -5.52
C PHE A 213 10.30 -21.64 -5.59
N GLU A 214 10.56 -20.87 -6.66
CA GLU A 214 11.83 -20.15 -6.83
C GLU A 214 12.13 -19.15 -5.68
N HIS A 215 11.17 -18.93 -4.77
CA HIS A 215 11.37 -18.27 -3.48
C HIS A 215 10.63 -19.03 -2.35
N GLU A 216 11.28 -20.01 -1.72
CA GLU A 216 10.69 -20.78 -0.59
C GLU A 216 10.18 -19.86 0.53
N GLU A 217 10.88 -18.75 0.79
CA GLU A 217 10.50 -17.74 1.78
C GLU A 217 9.24 -16.93 1.39
N TYR A 218 8.94 -16.81 0.10
CA TYR A 218 7.72 -16.13 -0.35
C TYR A 218 6.46 -16.94 -0.02
N TYR A 219 6.59 -18.28 0.01
CA TYR A 219 5.53 -19.24 0.31
C TYR A 219 5.70 -19.90 1.69
N LEU A 220 6.38 -19.20 2.62
CA LEU A 220 6.69 -19.72 3.95
C LEU A 220 5.41 -20.04 4.73
N LYS A 221 5.41 -21.16 5.45
CA LYS A 221 4.29 -21.62 6.31
C LYS A 221 4.63 -21.62 7.79
N LYS A 222 5.87 -21.25 8.14
CA LYS A 222 6.36 -21.21 9.50
C LYS A 222 5.82 -19.96 10.19
N LYS A 223 5.10 -20.15 11.30
CA LYS A 223 4.73 -19.08 12.22
C LYS A 223 5.95 -18.67 13.05
N PHE A 224 6.07 -17.36 13.27
CA PHE A 224 7.07 -16.75 14.14
C PHE A 224 6.36 -16.10 15.32
N GLU A 225 6.87 -16.35 16.51
CA GLU A 225 6.26 -15.88 17.77
C GLU A 225 6.40 -14.36 17.94
N ASN A 226 7.44 -13.77 17.38
CA ASN A 226 7.71 -12.33 17.45
C ASN A 226 8.62 -11.87 16.31
N VAL A 227 8.74 -10.54 16.16
CA VAL A 227 9.54 -9.91 15.10
C VAL A 227 11.03 -10.17 15.24
N THR A 228 11.55 -10.39 16.46
CA THR A 228 12.95 -10.75 16.68
C THR A 228 13.28 -12.14 16.16
N GLN A 229 12.41 -13.14 16.40
CA GLN A 229 12.58 -14.50 15.88
C GLN A 229 12.56 -14.52 14.35
N ALA A 230 11.78 -13.64 13.72
CA ALA A 230 11.75 -13.50 12.26
C ALA A 230 13.11 -13.10 11.66
N LEU A 231 13.98 -12.45 12.44
CA LEU A 231 15.33 -12.07 12.00
C LEU A 231 16.20 -13.30 11.70
N ASP A 232 15.95 -14.44 12.34
CA ASP A 232 16.71 -15.68 12.11
C ASP A 232 16.67 -16.16 10.66
N LEU A 233 15.72 -15.68 9.84
CA LEU A 233 15.64 -15.98 8.42
C LEU A 233 16.82 -15.41 7.61
N PHE A 234 17.39 -14.28 8.04
CA PHE A 234 18.34 -13.52 7.23
C PHE A 234 19.44 -12.79 8.01
N LYS A 235 19.38 -12.75 9.34
CA LYS A 235 20.30 -11.96 10.15
C LYS A 235 21.76 -12.36 9.96
N ASP A 236 22.04 -13.60 9.58
CA ASP A 236 23.41 -14.11 9.37
C ASP A 236 23.86 -14.05 7.90
N ASP A 237 22.98 -13.65 6.98
CA ASP A 237 23.30 -13.59 5.56
C ASP A 237 24.24 -12.41 5.24
N PRO A 238 25.14 -12.57 4.24
CA PRO A 238 25.98 -11.47 3.79
C PRO A 238 25.15 -10.36 3.14
N LEU A 239 25.65 -9.13 3.19
CA LEU A 239 25.05 -8.01 2.46
C LEU A 239 25.33 -8.13 0.96
N ILE A 240 24.32 -7.85 0.14
CA ILE A 240 24.43 -7.88 -1.32
C ILE A 240 25.23 -6.67 -1.81
N PHE A 241 24.95 -5.50 -1.24
CA PHE A 241 25.59 -4.22 -1.55
C PHE A 241 26.04 -3.53 -0.26
N ARG A 242 26.96 -2.57 -0.40
CA ARG A 242 27.36 -1.71 0.70
C ARG A 242 26.16 -0.86 1.16
N PRO A 243 25.89 -0.73 2.47
CA PRO A 243 24.83 0.14 2.96
C PRO A 243 24.98 1.58 2.43
N GLY A 244 23.88 2.18 1.98
CA GLY A 244 23.82 3.53 1.38
C GLY A 244 24.26 3.61 -0.09
N SER A 245 24.69 2.51 -0.73
CA SER A 245 25.25 2.58 -2.09
C SER A 245 24.27 2.25 -3.21
N THR A 246 23.32 1.35 -2.99
CA THR A 246 22.47 0.82 -4.06
C THR A 246 21.10 0.44 -3.52
N PHE A 247 20.07 0.95 -4.18
CA PHE A 247 18.69 0.59 -3.91
C PHE A 247 18.41 -0.87 -4.25
N LEU A 248 18.02 -1.62 -3.22
CA LEU A 248 17.63 -3.03 -3.30
C LEU A 248 16.38 -3.26 -2.46
N TYR A 249 15.23 -3.30 -3.12
CA TYR A 249 13.94 -3.51 -2.44
C TYR A 249 13.97 -4.79 -1.60
N SER A 250 13.73 -4.66 -0.29
CA SER A 250 13.83 -5.77 0.64
C SER A 250 12.70 -5.78 1.67
N THR A 251 11.96 -6.87 1.70
CA THR A 251 10.99 -7.14 2.78
C THR A 251 11.70 -7.51 4.09
N HIS A 252 12.88 -8.11 4.03
CA HIS A 252 13.69 -8.39 5.22
C HIS A 252 14.22 -7.11 5.87
N ALA A 253 14.53 -6.07 5.09
CA ALA A 253 14.87 -4.76 5.65
C ALA A 253 13.73 -4.19 6.50
N PHE A 254 12.48 -4.32 6.05
CA PHE A 254 11.30 -3.93 6.84
C PHE A 254 11.02 -4.88 8.01
N THR A 255 11.44 -6.15 7.92
CA THR A 255 11.38 -7.09 9.04
C THR A 255 12.31 -6.65 10.16
N LEU A 256 13.55 -6.27 9.84
CA LEU A 256 14.46 -5.66 10.82
C LEU A 256 13.89 -4.34 11.38
N LEU A 257 13.26 -3.53 10.52
CA LEU A 257 12.61 -2.30 10.96
C LEU A 257 11.52 -2.58 11.99
N SER A 258 10.70 -3.64 11.84
CA SER A 258 9.69 -3.96 12.88
C SER A 258 10.30 -4.25 14.25
N ALA A 259 11.45 -4.93 14.32
CA ALA A 259 12.17 -5.15 15.58
C ALA A 259 12.73 -3.84 16.14
N VAL A 260 13.26 -2.95 15.29
CA VAL A 260 13.69 -1.61 15.70
C VAL A 260 12.53 -0.81 16.29
N LEU A 261 11.36 -0.79 15.64
CA LEU A 261 10.20 -0.04 16.10
C LEU A 261 9.60 -0.64 17.39
N GLU A 262 9.55 -1.97 17.51
CA GLU A 262 9.11 -2.65 18.73
C GLU A 262 9.96 -2.24 19.95
N ARG A 263 11.28 -2.21 19.77
CA ARG A 263 12.23 -1.83 20.82
C ARG A 263 12.19 -0.33 21.12
N ALA A 264 12.11 0.53 20.10
CA ALA A 264 11.99 1.97 20.27
C ALA A 264 10.67 2.39 20.94
N ALA A 265 9.58 1.67 20.67
CA ALA A 265 8.27 1.95 21.24
C ALA A 265 8.05 1.34 22.64
N GLU A 266 8.92 0.42 23.08
CA GLU A 266 8.80 -0.36 24.32
C GLU A 266 7.47 -1.15 24.42
N ARG A 267 6.95 -1.60 23.27
CA ARG A 267 5.70 -2.37 23.15
C ARG A 267 5.75 -3.25 21.92
N ARG A 268 5.00 -4.35 21.90
CA ARG A 268 4.96 -5.28 20.76
C ARG A 268 4.63 -4.54 19.46
N PHE A 269 5.27 -4.92 18.36
CA PHE A 269 5.09 -4.29 17.05
C PHE A 269 3.62 -4.28 16.60
N LEU A 270 2.93 -5.42 16.73
CA LEU A 270 1.51 -5.50 16.34
C LEU A 270 0.61 -4.62 17.20
N ASP A 271 0.93 -4.45 18.49
CA ASP A 271 0.18 -3.54 19.35
C ASP A 271 0.39 -2.09 18.89
N LEU A 272 1.64 -1.69 18.59
CA LEU A 272 1.98 -0.37 18.06
C LEU A 272 1.16 -0.07 16.79
N MET A 273 1.17 -0.99 15.83
CA MET A 273 0.45 -0.83 14.57
C MET A 273 -1.07 -0.78 14.77
N THR A 274 -1.63 -1.67 15.59
CA THR A 274 -3.08 -1.70 15.87
C THR A 274 -3.55 -0.42 16.55
N SER A 275 -2.74 0.14 17.46
CA SER A 275 -3.03 1.43 18.09
C SER A 275 -3.10 2.57 17.08
N MET A 276 -2.16 2.59 16.13
CA MET A 276 -2.16 3.59 15.04
C MET A 276 -3.37 3.40 14.12
N PHE A 277 -3.74 2.16 13.78
CA PHE A 277 -4.93 1.89 12.97
C PHE A 277 -6.20 2.39 13.65
N ASN A 278 -6.35 2.14 14.96
CA ASN A 278 -7.49 2.62 15.73
C ASN A 278 -7.55 4.16 15.80
N GLU A 279 -6.41 4.82 16.00
CA GLU A 279 -6.31 6.30 16.00
C GLU A 279 -6.74 6.90 14.66
N LEU A 280 -6.42 6.24 13.55
CA LEU A 280 -6.78 6.65 12.19
C LEU A 280 -8.19 6.19 11.76
N GLY A 281 -8.92 5.46 12.60
CA GLY A 281 -10.23 4.90 12.26
C GLY A 281 -10.19 3.71 11.29
N MET A 282 -9.02 3.10 11.07
CA MET A 282 -8.80 1.94 10.21
C MET A 282 -9.19 0.62 10.92
N LEU A 283 -10.47 0.50 11.29
CA LEU A 283 -10.96 -0.56 12.17
C LEU A 283 -11.01 -1.96 11.53
N ASN A 284 -10.82 -2.06 10.22
CA ASN A 284 -10.78 -3.33 9.47
C ASN A 284 -9.36 -3.71 9.04
N THR A 285 -8.36 -2.95 9.50
CA THR A 285 -6.95 -3.19 9.19
C THR A 285 -6.31 -4.02 10.30
N VAL A 286 -5.95 -5.25 9.97
CA VAL A 286 -5.56 -6.28 10.94
C VAL A 286 -4.37 -7.10 10.43
N PRO A 287 -3.56 -7.72 11.31
CA PRO A 287 -2.54 -8.67 10.86
C PRO A 287 -3.17 -9.87 10.13
N ASP A 288 -2.49 -10.36 9.08
CA ASP A 288 -2.92 -11.54 8.31
C ASP A 288 -2.63 -12.84 9.07
N GLU A 289 -3.32 -13.01 10.20
CA GLU A 289 -3.27 -14.23 11.00
C GLU A 289 -4.29 -15.26 10.51
N ASN A 290 -3.96 -16.54 10.70
CA ASN A 290 -4.83 -17.63 10.31
C ASN A 290 -5.87 -17.98 11.39
N ASP A 291 -5.49 -17.85 12.65
CA ASP A 291 -6.28 -18.35 13.79
C ASP A 291 -7.48 -17.43 14.14
N PRO A 292 -7.35 -16.08 14.14
CA PRO A 292 -8.46 -15.18 14.43
C PRO A 292 -9.55 -15.19 13.35
N LEU A 293 -10.80 -15.00 13.77
CA LEU A 293 -11.91 -14.75 12.86
C LEU A 293 -11.80 -13.31 12.31
N ILE A 294 -11.74 -13.20 10.99
CA ILE A 294 -11.69 -11.92 10.29
C ILE A 294 -12.95 -11.82 9.43
N TYR A 295 -13.86 -10.93 9.81
CA TYR A 295 -15.10 -10.71 9.07
C TYR A 295 -14.79 -10.17 7.67
N HIS A 296 -15.62 -10.57 6.70
CA HIS A 296 -15.48 -10.17 5.28
C HIS A 296 -14.12 -10.52 4.65
N ARG A 297 -13.35 -11.46 5.22
CA ARG A 297 -12.07 -11.92 4.65
C ARG A 297 -12.29 -12.62 3.32
N SER A 298 -11.57 -12.16 2.30
CA SER A 298 -11.55 -12.75 0.96
C SER A 298 -10.71 -14.03 0.88
N ARG A 299 -11.04 -14.90 -0.08
CA ARG A 299 -10.17 -15.97 -0.59
C ARG A 299 -9.15 -15.39 -1.57
N PHE A 300 -8.03 -16.09 -1.75
CA PHE A 300 -6.89 -15.60 -2.53
C PHE A 300 -6.55 -16.55 -3.68
N TYR A 301 -6.31 -16.00 -4.87
CA TYR A 301 -6.22 -16.77 -6.10
C TYR A 301 -4.96 -16.47 -6.91
N HIS A 302 -4.53 -17.45 -7.69
CA HIS A 302 -3.54 -17.25 -8.75
C HIS A 302 -3.95 -17.97 -10.03
N ILE A 303 -3.36 -17.57 -11.15
CA ILE A 303 -3.46 -18.33 -12.39
C ILE A 303 -2.35 -19.39 -12.40
N ASN A 304 -2.73 -20.65 -12.61
CA ASN A 304 -1.77 -21.75 -12.74
C ASN A 304 -1.19 -21.83 -14.17
N LYS A 305 -0.21 -22.72 -14.38
CA LYS A 305 0.45 -22.92 -15.68
C LYS A 305 -0.50 -23.32 -16.83
N ARG A 306 -1.72 -23.77 -16.51
CA ARG A 306 -2.75 -24.13 -17.49
C ARG A 306 -3.74 -22.99 -17.76
N GLY A 307 -3.46 -21.78 -17.28
CA GLY A 307 -4.33 -20.62 -17.45
C GLY A 307 -5.61 -20.66 -16.61
N ARG A 308 -5.69 -21.51 -15.58
CA ARG A 308 -6.88 -21.64 -14.73
C ARG A 308 -6.70 -20.88 -13.42
N VAL A 309 -7.75 -20.20 -12.99
CA VAL A 309 -7.86 -19.62 -11.64
C VAL A 309 -7.92 -20.76 -10.62
N VAL A 310 -7.05 -20.72 -9.62
CA VAL A 310 -6.98 -21.70 -8.53
C VAL A 310 -6.70 -21.01 -7.21
N ASN A 311 -7.07 -21.66 -6.10
CA ASN A 311 -6.71 -21.20 -4.75
C ASN A 311 -5.19 -21.13 -4.58
N CYS A 312 -4.75 -20.09 -3.87
CA CYS A 312 -3.38 -20.00 -3.41
C CYS A 312 -3.09 -20.98 -2.27
N PRO A 313 -1.83 -21.44 -2.15
CA PRO A 313 -1.41 -22.19 -0.97
C PRO A 313 -1.47 -21.31 0.28
N TYR A 314 -1.66 -21.95 1.42
CA TYR A 314 -1.48 -21.31 2.72
C TYR A 314 -0.05 -20.77 2.85
N VAL A 315 0.05 -19.56 3.39
CA VAL A 315 1.29 -18.90 3.77
C VAL A 315 1.10 -18.22 5.12
N ASP A 316 2.17 -18.17 5.89
CA ASP A 316 2.26 -17.45 7.15
C ASP A 316 3.10 -16.18 6.94
N ASN A 317 2.50 -15.03 7.26
CA ASN A 317 3.11 -13.72 7.04
C ASN A 317 3.76 -13.12 8.29
N SER A 318 3.86 -13.89 9.38
CA SER A 318 4.35 -13.40 10.68
C SER A 318 5.80 -12.92 10.67
N TYR A 319 6.60 -13.43 9.74
CA TYR A 319 7.97 -12.95 9.56
C TYR A 319 8.06 -11.56 8.93
N LYS A 320 6.99 -11.03 8.34
CA LYS A 320 7.04 -9.81 7.53
C LYS A 320 5.90 -8.84 7.82
N TRP A 321 5.42 -8.75 9.06
CA TRP A 321 4.34 -7.82 9.44
C TRP A 321 4.53 -6.42 8.85
N ALA A 322 5.67 -5.78 9.12
CA ALA A 322 6.01 -4.46 8.59
C ALA A 322 6.15 -4.39 7.05
N GLY A 323 6.53 -5.50 6.42
CA GLY A 323 6.86 -5.54 5.01
C GLY A 323 5.70 -5.94 4.10
N GLY A 324 4.70 -6.65 4.61
CA GLY A 324 3.59 -7.12 3.79
C GLY A 324 2.61 -8.04 4.50
N GLY A 325 2.44 -7.91 5.81
CA GLY A 325 1.69 -8.86 6.63
C GLY A 325 0.32 -8.40 7.09
N PHE A 326 -0.22 -7.28 6.60
CA PHE A 326 -1.55 -6.79 6.97
C PHE A 326 -2.63 -7.09 5.91
N LEU A 327 -3.85 -7.18 6.41
CA LEU A 327 -5.11 -7.13 5.67
C LEU A 327 -5.76 -5.75 5.88
N SER A 328 -6.59 -5.31 4.95
CA SER A 328 -7.38 -4.07 5.09
C SER A 328 -8.55 -4.04 4.11
N THR A 329 -9.35 -2.99 4.17
CA THR A 329 -10.36 -2.60 3.17
C THR A 329 -9.85 -1.47 2.29
N ALA A 330 -10.51 -1.20 1.16
CA ALA A 330 -10.18 -0.02 0.38
C ALA A 330 -10.43 1.28 1.17
N GLY A 331 -11.51 1.33 1.96
CA GLY A 331 -11.91 2.49 2.77
C GLY A 331 -10.89 2.84 3.86
N ASP A 332 -10.42 1.87 4.63
CA ASP A 332 -9.39 2.08 5.65
C ASP A 332 -8.10 2.67 5.04
N LEU A 333 -7.69 2.17 3.86
CA LEU A 333 -6.53 2.71 3.16
C LEU A 333 -6.72 4.15 2.67
N LEU A 334 -7.96 4.57 2.36
CA LEU A 334 -8.26 5.96 2.04
C LEU A 334 -8.06 6.85 3.27
N LEU A 335 -8.57 6.44 4.45
CA LEU A 335 -8.37 7.18 5.70
C LEU A 335 -6.89 7.44 5.98
N PHE A 336 -6.06 6.41 5.81
CA PHE A 336 -4.60 6.55 5.95
C PHE A 336 -4.00 7.52 4.94
N GLY A 337 -4.37 7.40 3.66
CA GLY A 337 -3.90 8.29 2.60
C GLY A 337 -4.31 9.75 2.84
N ASP A 338 -5.55 9.97 3.27
CA ASP A 338 -6.10 11.29 3.58
C ASP A 338 -5.43 11.94 4.80
N ALA A 339 -5.14 11.16 5.86
CA ALA A 339 -4.43 11.65 7.03
C ALA A 339 -3.00 12.15 6.70
N LEU A 340 -2.30 11.44 5.83
CA LEU A 340 -0.99 11.85 5.35
C LEU A 340 -1.06 13.03 4.37
N LEU A 341 -2.06 13.01 3.48
CA LEU A 341 -2.32 14.13 2.56
C LEU A 341 -2.58 15.42 3.33
N TYR A 342 -3.43 15.38 4.36
CA TYR A 342 -3.68 16.50 5.26
C TYR A 342 -2.38 17.01 5.86
N SER A 343 -1.61 16.13 6.51
CA SER A 343 -0.34 16.49 7.16
C SER A 343 0.65 17.13 6.18
N TYR A 344 0.78 16.58 4.97
CA TYR A 344 1.64 17.11 3.91
C TYR A 344 1.19 18.49 3.41
N GLN A 345 -0.11 18.73 3.30
CA GLN A 345 -0.65 19.97 2.74
C GLN A 345 -0.65 21.13 3.71
N VAL A 346 -0.92 20.86 4.99
CA VAL A 346 -0.79 21.86 6.06
C VAL A 346 0.59 22.50 6.03
N ALA A 347 1.63 21.76 5.61
CA ALA A 347 3.00 22.24 5.49
C ALA A 347 3.20 23.35 4.45
N GLN A 348 2.21 23.61 3.60
CA GLN A 348 2.24 24.62 2.55
C GLN A 348 1.52 25.92 2.97
N PHE A 349 0.80 25.91 4.10
CA PHE A 349 0.14 27.09 4.64
C PHE A 349 1.10 27.89 5.53
N LYS A 350 1.00 29.22 5.45
CA LYS A 350 1.75 30.15 6.31
C LYS A 350 1.06 30.41 7.65
N ASP A 351 -0.27 30.40 7.63
CA ASP A 351 -1.11 30.56 8.81
C ASP A 351 -1.80 29.23 9.11
N LEU A 352 -1.68 28.79 10.37
CA LEU A 352 -2.24 27.53 10.87
C LEU A 352 -3.46 27.77 11.76
N GLN A 353 -3.90 29.03 11.92
CA GLN A 353 -5.05 29.35 12.76
C GLN A 353 -6.31 28.66 12.25
N GLY A 354 -6.99 27.92 13.15
CA GLY A 354 -8.21 27.18 12.82
C GLY A 354 -7.98 25.80 12.19
N LEU A 355 -6.73 25.38 11.94
CA LEU A 355 -6.42 24.03 11.46
C LEU A 355 -6.25 23.06 12.63
N LEU A 356 -6.77 21.85 12.45
CA LEU A 356 -6.57 20.75 13.39
C LEU A 356 -5.14 20.20 13.29
N PRO A 357 -4.56 19.65 14.38
CA PRO A 357 -3.31 18.94 14.28
C PRO A 357 -3.45 17.74 13.32
N GLY A 358 -2.49 17.57 12.43
CA GLY A 358 -2.42 16.40 11.55
C GLY A 358 -1.91 15.17 12.29
N PHE A 359 -2.06 14.00 11.68
CA PHE A 359 -1.50 12.76 12.21
C PHE A 359 0.04 12.85 12.33
N LEU A 360 0.70 13.46 11.35
CA LEU A 360 2.13 13.82 11.44
C LEU A 360 2.28 15.34 11.47
N LYS A 361 3.38 15.82 12.06
CA LYS A 361 3.81 17.20 11.90
C LYS A 361 4.05 17.49 10.41
N PRO A 362 3.76 18.71 9.94
CA PRO A 362 3.80 18.99 8.51
C PRO A 362 5.18 18.78 7.86
N GLN A 363 6.27 19.11 8.57
CA GLN A 363 7.63 18.87 8.08
C GLN A 363 7.96 17.36 8.02
N THR A 364 7.54 16.58 9.02
CA THR A 364 7.71 15.12 9.03
C THR A 364 7.02 14.47 7.83
N ALA A 365 5.79 14.90 7.51
CA ALA A 365 5.06 14.39 6.34
C ALA A 365 5.78 14.72 5.02
N LYS A 366 6.34 15.93 4.89
CA LYS A 366 7.20 16.29 3.74
C LYS A 366 8.42 15.38 3.68
N ASP A 367 9.16 15.21 4.77
CA ASP A 367 10.38 14.40 4.82
C ASP A 367 10.12 12.91 4.54
N LEU A 368 8.93 12.41 4.89
CA LEU A 368 8.48 11.06 4.58
C LEU A 368 8.32 10.82 3.07
N TRP A 369 7.85 11.84 2.34
CA TRP A 369 7.61 11.82 0.89
C TRP A 369 8.73 12.44 0.05
N THR A 370 9.78 12.97 0.70
CA THR A 370 10.97 13.42 -0.01
C THR A 370 11.75 12.22 -0.54
N PRO A 371 12.01 12.15 -1.86
CA PRO A 371 12.87 11.11 -2.43
C PRO A 371 14.23 11.04 -1.74
N VAL A 372 14.71 9.82 -1.53
CA VAL A 372 16.06 9.59 -1.01
C VAL A 372 17.02 9.40 -2.18
N ASP A 373 18.21 10.01 -2.11
CA ASP A 373 19.22 9.86 -3.15
C ASP A 373 19.57 8.38 -3.42
N ARG A 374 19.91 8.06 -4.67
CA ARG A 374 20.32 6.71 -5.13
C ARG A 374 19.21 5.66 -5.07
N THR A 375 17.95 6.09 -5.09
CA THR A 375 16.77 5.23 -5.09
C THR A 375 16.01 5.20 -6.41
N GLU A 376 16.67 5.54 -7.52
CA GLU A 376 16.05 5.50 -8.85
C GLU A 376 15.56 4.08 -9.16
N ALA A 377 14.24 3.95 -9.37
CA ALA A 377 13.63 2.67 -9.66
C ALA A 377 13.97 2.22 -11.08
N SER A 378 14.42 0.98 -11.23
CA SER A 378 14.82 0.44 -12.54
C SER A 378 13.67 0.20 -13.51
N TRP A 379 12.48 -0.06 -12.97
CA TRP A 379 11.27 -0.32 -13.75
C TRP A 379 10.53 0.96 -14.19
N ASP A 380 10.93 2.12 -13.67
CA ASP A 380 10.29 3.40 -13.98
C ASP A 380 11.31 4.55 -13.76
N LYS A 381 11.88 5.05 -14.86
CA LYS A 381 12.89 6.13 -14.87
C LYS A 381 12.43 7.40 -14.17
N ASP A 382 11.12 7.55 -14.04
CA ASP A 382 10.46 8.72 -13.50
C ASP A 382 10.16 8.59 -12.00
N LYS A 383 10.22 7.37 -11.43
CA LYS A 383 9.93 7.08 -10.01
C LYS A 383 11.20 7.00 -9.18
N LEU A 384 11.16 7.70 -8.06
CA LEU A 384 12.12 7.61 -6.97
C LEU A 384 11.48 6.90 -5.78
N TYR A 385 12.29 6.56 -4.78
CA TYR A 385 11.81 5.97 -3.53
C TYR A 385 12.10 6.91 -2.36
N ALA A 386 11.07 7.21 -1.58
CA ALA A 386 11.17 7.94 -0.32
C ALA A 386 11.15 6.96 0.86
N GLN A 387 10.77 7.40 2.04
CA GLN A 387 10.71 6.53 3.22
C GLN A 387 9.43 5.70 3.21
N GLY A 388 9.50 4.49 2.63
CA GLY A 388 8.36 3.59 2.50
C GLY A 388 7.36 3.93 1.38
N TRP A 389 7.67 4.88 0.50
CA TRP A 389 6.80 5.34 -0.58
C TRP A 389 7.53 5.40 -1.92
N GLN A 390 6.85 5.07 -3.01
CA GLN A 390 7.28 5.47 -4.35
C GLN A 390 6.80 6.89 -4.61
N VAL A 391 7.69 7.71 -5.17
CA VAL A 391 7.43 9.15 -5.36
C VAL A 391 7.72 9.53 -6.79
N VAL A 392 6.77 10.26 -7.36
CA VAL A 392 6.92 10.94 -8.63
C VAL A 392 6.96 12.43 -8.30
N GLU A 393 8.12 13.06 -8.48
CA GLU A 393 8.27 14.50 -8.34
C GLU A 393 7.60 15.26 -9.50
N LYS A 394 7.32 16.54 -9.26
CA LYS A 394 6.87 17.47 -10.30
C LYS A 394 8.03 17.71 -11.26
N LEU A 395 7.83 17.44 -12.56
CA LEU A 395 8.83 17.70 -13.59
C LEU A 395 8.30 18.74 -14.58
N GLN A 396 9.12 19.78 -14.80
CA GLN A 396 8.98 20.72 -15.90
C GLN A 396 10.35 20.85 -16.56
N LYS A 397 10.59 20.11 -17.65
CA LYS A 397 11.86 20.13 -18.36
C LYS A 397 11.78 21.11 -19.53
N TYR A 398 12.67 22.10 -19.54
CA TYR A 398 12.89 23.15 -20.55
C TYR A 398 11.96 23.13 -21.77
N GLY A 399 10.97 24.03 -21.82
CA GLY A 399 10.18 24.31 -23.02
C GLY A 399 9.40 23.14 -23.65
N GLN A 400 9.40 21.94 -23.07
CA GLN A 400 8.67 20.78 -23.57
C GLN A 400 7.33 20.62 -22.82
N CYS A 401 6.28 20.31 -23.59
CA CYS A 401 4.89 20.24 -23.11
C CYS A 401 4.57 19.07 -22.15
N ARG A 402 5.54 18.27 -21.69
CA ARG A 402 5.28 17.23 -20.69
C ARG A 402 5.33 17.82 -19.28
N LYS A 403 4.20 18.35 -18.82
CA LYS A 403 3.96 18.68 -17.40
C LYS A 403 3.70 17.36 -16.66
N ARG A 404 4.53 17.02 -15.67
CA ARG A 404 4.32 15.85 -14.79
C ARG A 404 3.89 16.33 -13.40
N ARG A 405 2.80 15.76 -12.88
CA ARG A 405 2.28 16.06 -11.54
C ARG A 405 3.00 15.27 -10.47
N HIS A 406 3.15 15.89 -9.30
CA HIS A 406 3.61 15.19 -8.12
C HIS A 406 2.52 14.22 -7.62
N TYR A 407 2.91 12.99 -7.32
CA TYR A 407 2.09 12.03 -6.58
C TYR A 407 2.97 11.04 -5.84
N VAL A 408 2.40 10.40 -4.83
CA VAL A 408 3.04 9.30 -4.11
C VAL A 408 2.17 8.05 -4.21
N SER A 409 2.79 6.88 -4.18
CA SER A 409 2.06 5.62 -4.23
C SER A 409 2.87 4.48 -3.64
N HIS A 410 2.23 3.37 -3.35
CA HIS A 410 2.91 2.12 -3.07
C HIS A 410 2.07 0.94 -3.59
N SER A 411 2.65 0.10 -4.45
CA SER A 411 2.01 -1.14 -4.90
C SER A 411 2.31 -2.30 -3.95
N GLY A 412 1.40 -3.25 -3.85
CA GLY A 412 1.57 -4.45 -3.06
C GLY A 412 1.40 -5.69 -3.92
N GLY A 413 2.27 -6.68 -3.70
CA GLY A 413 2.13 -8.03 -4.23
C GLY A 413 2.36 -9.04 -3.13
N ALA A 414 1.39 -9.92 -2.90
CA ALA A 414 1.47 -11.03 -1.97
C ALA A 414 0.91 -12.30 -2.62
N VAL A 415 1.07 -13.42 -1.94
CA VAL A 415 0.46 -14.68 -2.38
C VAL A 415 -1.05 -14.47 -2.50
N GLY A 416 -1.53 -14.56 -3.73
CA GLY A 416 -2.93 -14.42 -4.12
C GLY A 416 -3.56 -13.04 -3.94
N ALA A 417 -2.76 -11.98 -3.83
CA ALA A 417 -3.30 -10.62 -3.76
C ALA A 417 -2.37 -9.57 -4.36
N SER A 418 -2.99 -8.51 -4.88
CA SER A 418 -2.30 -7.34 -5.41
C SER A 418 -3.04 -6.08 -4.97
N SER A 419 -2.31 -5.01 -4.73
CA SER A 419 -2.89 -3.77 -4.23
C SER A 419 -2.14 -2.54 -4.72
N ILE A 420 -2.78 -1.38 -4.65
CA ILE A 420 -2.16 -0.07 -4.85
C ILE A 420 -2.85 0.94 -3.94
N LEU A 421 -2.06 1.75 -3.26
CA LEU A 421 -2.49 3.00 -2.64
C LEU A 421 -1.79 4.15 -3.36
N LEU A 422 -2.54 5.13 -3.81
CA LEU A 422 -2.04 6.30 -4.53
C LEU A 422 -2.64 7.56 -3.91
N VAL A 423 -1.79 8.55 -3.66
CA VAL A 423 -2.18 9.88 -3.20
C VAL A 423 -1.71 10.89 -4.25
N LEU A 424 -2.65 11.66 -4.79
CA LEU A 424 -2.44 12.71 -5.78
C LEU A 424 -2.79 14.06 -5.14
N PRO A 425 -1.80 14.79 -4.56
CA PRO A 425 -2.03 16.13 -4.06
C PRO A 425 -2.47 17.10 -5.18
N SER A 426 -3.30 18.09 -4.84
CA SER A 426 -3.65 19.17 -5.75
C SER A 426 -2.42 20.02 -6.12
N GLU A 427 -2.33 20.52 -7.35
CA GLU A 427 -1.21 21.38 -7.78
C GLU A 427 -1.34 22.83 -7.27
N GLU A 428 -2.58 23.28 -7.04
CA GLU A 428 -2.91 24.62 -6.61
C GLU A 428 -3.74 24.51 -5.34
N ILE A 429 -3.13 24.93 -4.22
CA ILE A 429 -3.87 25.10 -2.98
C ILE A 429 -4.77 26.30 -3.16
N ASP A 430 -6.08 26.05 -3.22
CA ASP A 430 -7.05 27.13 -3.26
C ASP A 430 -7.06 27.82 -1.89
N GLN A 431 -6.47 29.03 -1.85
CA GLN A 431 -6.48 29.92 -0.68
C GLN A 431 -7.64 30.93 -0.74
N ARG A 432 -8.52 30.87 -1.76
CA ARG A 432 -9.48 31.93 -2.11
C ARG A 432 -10.92 31.66 -1.68
N ARG A 433 -11.20 30.63 -0.87
CA ARG A 433 -12.53 30.44 -0.25
C ARG A 433 -12.44 30.89 1.21
N GLY A 434 -13.19 31.94 1.56
CA GLY A 434 -13.04 32.72 2.80
C GLY A 434 -13.01 31.92 4.12
N LEU A 435 -12.33 32.49 5.12
CA LEU A 435 -12.18 32.13 6.55
C LEU A 435 -11.89 30.66 6.96
N VAL A 436 -12.16 29.64 6.14
CA VAL A 436 -11.90 28.22 6.49
C VAL A 436 -11.31 27.48 5.27
N PRO A 437 -10.05 27.01 5.34
CA PRO A 437 -9.46 26.16 4.31
C PRO A 437 -10.23 24.84 4.21
N ILE A 438 -10.69 24.47 3.01
CA ILE A 438 -11.18 23.10 2.76
C ILE A 438 -9.93 22.23 2.58
N LEU A 439 -9.65 21.40 3.59
CA LEU A 439 -8.58 20.42 3.60
C LEU A 439 -9.16 19.03 3.90
N PRO A 440 -8.56 17.96 3.36
CA PRO A 440 -7.42 17.96 2.41
C PRO A 440 -7.82 18.39 0.99
N GLN A 441 -6.85 18.62 0.10
CA GLN A 441 -7.06 19.00 -1.31
C GLN A 441 -6.35 18.02 -2.25
N GLY A 442 -7.05 17.07 -2.83
CA GLY A 442 -6.44 16.07 -3.70
C GLY A 442 -7.28 14.81 -3.79
N VAL A 443 -6.69 13.78 -4.40
CA VAL A 443 -7.38 12.52 -4.64
C VAL A 443 -6.56 11.37 -4.06
N VAL A 444 -7.21 10.53 -3.26
CA VAL A 444 -6.63 9.28 -2.77
C VAL A 444 -7.37 8.13 -3.44
N VAL A 445 -6.63 7.18 -3.99
CA VAL A 445 -7.18 5.99 -4.65
C VAL A 445 -6.57 4.74 -4.04
N SER A 446 -7.43 3.81 -3.67
CA SER A 446 -7.04 2.47 -3.21
C SER A 446 -7.69 1.42 -4.12
N ILE A 447 -6.93 0.44 -4.59
CA ILE A 447 -7.46 -0.74 -5.29
C ILE A 447 -6.82 -1.99 -4.69
N ILE A 448 -7.65 -2.97 -4.34
CA ILE A 448 -7.20 -4.26 -3.82
C ILE A 448 -7.84 -5.38 -4.64
N ALA A 449 -7.04 -6.33 -5.10
CA ALA A 449 -7.47 -7.48 -5.88
C ALA A 449 -7.06 -8.77 -5.18
N ASN A 450 -7.95 -9.77 -5.15
CA ASN A 450 -7.65 -11.10 -4.61
C ASN A 450 -6.98 -12.03 -5.63
N MET A 451 -6.10 -11.46 -6.46
CA MET A 451 -5.33 -12.16 -7.48
C MET A 451 -3.86 -11.74 -7.39
N GLN A 452 -2.96 -12.72 -7.47
CA GLN A 452 -1.51 -12.47 -7.48
C GLN A 452 -1.05 -11.81 -8.78
N SER A 453 -0.04 -10.94 -8.70
CA SER A 453 0.67 -10.35 -9.84
C SER A 453 -0.18 -9.46 -10.77
N VAL A 454 -1.11 -8.68 -10.21
CA VAL A 454 -1.92 -7.71 -10.96
C VAL A 454 -1.27 -6.32 -10.94
N GLY A 455 -1.01 -5.76 -12.12
CA GLY A 455 -0.47 -4.41 -12.27
C GLY A 455 -1.56 -3.33 -12.17
N LEU A 456 -1.76 -2.75 -10.99
CA LEU A 456 -2.85 -1.79 -10.73
C LEU A 456 -2.48 -0.31 -10.89
N HIS A 457 -1.19 0.01 -11.05
CA HIS A 457 -0.66 1.39 -11.02
C HIS A 457 -1.34 2.31 -12.05
N ASN A 458 -1.37 1.88 -13.31
CA ASN A 458 -1.91 2.70 -14.40
C ASN A 458 -3.43 2.92 -14.24
N THR A 459 -4.14 1.93 -13.73
CA THR A 459 -5.57 2.04 -13.45
C THR A 459 -5.82 3.04 -12.33
N ALA A 460 -5.13 2.92 -11.20
CA ALA A 460 -5.27 3.86 -10.08
C ALA A 460 -4.93 5.31 -10.48
N LEU A 461 -3.87 5.53 -11.26
CA LEU A 461 -3.48 6.86 -11.72
C LEU A 461 -4.53 7.47 -12.68
N LYS A 462 -5.09 6.69 -13.60
CA LYS A 462 -6.17 7.15 -14.49
C LYS A 462 -7.42 7.52 -13.70
N ILE A 463 -7.80 6.69 -12.73
CA ILE A 463 -8.92 6.97 -11.83
C ILE A 463 -8.66 8.28 -11.08
N ALA A 464 -7.47 8.45 -10.47
CA ALA A 464 -7.14 9.67 -9.75
C ALA A 464 -7.29 10.92 -10.63
N HIS A 465 -6.86 10.85 -11.90
CA HIS A 465 -7.00 11.95 -12.86
C HIS A 465 -8.45 12.24 -13.26
N GLU A 466 -9.32 11.24 -13.39
CA GLU A 466 -10.73 11.49 -13.71
C GLU A 466 -11.43 12.27 -12.59
N PHE A 467 -11.21 11.90 -11.33
CA PHE A 467 -11.79 12.59 -10.18
C PHE A 467 -11.17 13.97 -9.96
N ASP A 468 -9.85 14.09 -10.11
CA ASP A 468 -9.16 15.37 -9.97
C ASP A 468 -9.60 16.39 -11.05
N ARG A 469 -9.88 15.95 -12.28
CA ARG A 469 -10.38 16.82 -13.35
C ARG A 469 -11.74 17.44 -13.01
N VAL A 470 -12.61 16.69 -12.34
CA VAL A 470 -13.93 17.18 -11.88
C VAL A 470 -13.76 18.14 -10.71
N SER A 471 -12.81 17.89 -9.80
CA SER A 471 -12.48 18.83 -8.71
C SER A 471 -11.93 20.16 -9.26
N SER A 472 -11.00 20.09 -10.21
CA SER A 472 -10.29 21.25 -10.77
C SER A 472 -11.16 22.20 -11.59
N LYS A 473 -12.18 21.70 -12.31
CA LYS A 473 -13.09 22.54 -13.11
C LYS A 473 -13.90 23.51 -12.25
N GLU A 474 -14.26 23.13 -11.02
CA GLU A 474 -14.98 24.05 -10.11
C GLU A 474 -14.09 25.19 -9.62
N LYS A 475 -12.80 24.92 -9.36
CA LYS A 475 -11.85 25.96 -8.96
C LYS A 475 -11.77 27.08 -10.01
N HIS A 476 -11.95 26.75 -11.30
CA HIS A 476 -11.89 27.69 -12.41
C HIS A 476 -13.24 28.30 -12.84
N CYS A 477 -14.37 27.67 -12.54
CA CYS A 477 -15.71 28.20 -12.85
C CYS A 477 -16.31 29.10 -11.73
N SER A 478 -15.61 29.24 -10.61
CA SER A 478 -15.99 30.15 -9.52
C SER A 478 -15.35 31.54 -9.64
N ASP A 479 -14.53 31.76 -10.68
CA ASP A 479 -14.00 33.05 -11.14
C ASP A 479 -14.97 33.69 -12.13
#